data_AF-A1BGD8-F1
#
_entry.id   AF-A1BGD8-F1
#
_cell.length_a   1.000
_cell.length_b   1.000
_cell.length_c   1.000
_cell.angle_alpha   90.00
_cell.angle_beta   90.00
_cell.angle_gamma   90.00
#
_symmetry.space_group_name_H-M   'P 1'
#
loop_
_entity.id
_entity.type
_entity.pdbx_description
1 polymer ?
#
loop_
_entity_poly.entity_id
_entity_poly.type
_entity_poly.pdbx_seq_one_letter_code
_entity_poly.pdbx_strand_id
1 'polypeptide(L)'
;MNKERKPVAHLRQNESDEWLEHELNDHLAGVATIATGFASEFGNADWAMAAGLLHDLGKYNPRWQDYIRKSNGDYLEDSDGQD
;
A
#
# COMPACT_ATOMS: atom_id res chain seq x y z
N MET A 1 0.17 21.80 -10.45
CA MET A 1 -1.02 21.29 -9.72
C MET A 1 -0.52 20.19 -8.80
N ASN A 2 -0.54 20.40 -7.47
CA ASN A 2 -0.21 19.33 -6.53
C ASN A 2 -1.31 18.27 -6.60
N LYS A 3 -1.06 17.12 -7.23
CA LYS A 3 -1.90 15.94 -7.05
C LYS A 3 -1.79 15.53 -5.58
N GLU A 4 -2.90 15.49 -4.87
CA GLU A 4 -2.93 14.84 -3.55
C GLU A 4 -2.44 13.40 -3.70
N ARG A 5 -1.37 13.06 -2.98
CA ARG A 5 -0.79 11.72 -3.01
C ARG A 5 -1.58 10.83 -2.06
N LYS A 6 -2.25 9.83 -2.60
CA LYS A 6 -2.95 8.85 -1.77
C LYS A 6 -1.95 8.00 -0.98
N PRO A 7 -2.31 7.54 0.23
CA PRO A 7 -1.51 6.57 0.97
C PRO A 7 -1.44 5.24 0.21
N VAL A 8 -0.24 4.69 0.07
CA VAL A 8 0.01 3.44 -0.66
C VAL A 8 0.48 2.34 0.29
N ALA A 9 0.03 1.11 0.04
CA ALA A 9 0.57 -0.09 0.69
C ALA A 9 1.83 -0.59 -0.03
N HIS A 10 1.81 -0.51 -1.36
CA HIS A 10 2.87 -1.00 -2.24
C HIS A 10 3.03 -0.08 -3.46
N LEU A 11 4.28 0.01 -3.93
CA LEU A 11 4.68 0.62 -5.19
C LEU A 11 5.55 -0.40 -5.93
N ARG A 12 5.37 -0.56 -7.23
CA ARG A 12 6.26 -1.36 -8.08
C ARG A 12 6.22 -0.87 -9.52
N GLN A 13 7.28 -1.10 -10.28
CA GLN A 13 7.25 -0.92 -11.74
C GLN A 13 6.67 -2.16 -12.43
N ASN A 14 5.96 -1.94 -13.53
CA ASN A 14 5.59 -3.01 -14.46
C ASN A 14 6.72 -3.26 -15.48
N GLU A 15 6.49 -4.16 -16.44
CA GLU A 15 7.47 -4.50 -17.49
C GLU A 15 7.81 -3.33 -18.44
N SER A 16 7.00 -2.26 -18.42
CA SER A 16 7.16 -1.04 -19.22
C SER A 16 7.74 0.12 -18.40
N ASP A 17 8.33 -0.15 -17.23
CA ASP A 17 8.85 0.83 -16.26
C ASP A 17 7.80 1.80 -15.69
N GLU A 18 6.51 1.55 -15.90
CA GLU A 18 5.43 2.36 -15.35
C GLU A 18 5.17 1.95 -13.89
N TRP A 19 5.02 2.97 -13.04
CA TRP A 19 4.71 2.76 -11.64
C TRP A 19 3.25 2.39 -11.41
N LEU A 20 3.05 1.24 -10.76
CA LEU A 20 1.77 0.77 -10.26
C LEU A 20 1.66 1.05 -8.76
N GLU A 21 0.67 1.85 -8.39
CA GLU A 21 0.32 2.11 -7.01
C GLU A 21 -0.77 1.15 -6.52
N HIS A 22 -0.59 0.57 -5.33
CA HIS A 22 -1.66 -0.13 -4.63
C HIS A 22 -2.08 0.72 -3.42
N GLU A 23 -3.27 1.29 -3.46
CA GLU A 23 -3.81 2.14 -2.40
C GLU A 23 -3.88 1.37 -1.07
N LEU A 24 -3.50 2.03 0.03
CA LEU A 24 -3.44 1.40 1.34
C LEU A 24 -4.82 0.93 1.82
N ASN A 25 -5.86 1.72 1.57
CA ASN A 25 -7.23 1.34 1.91
C ASN A 25 -7.68 0.06 1.20
N ASP A 26 -7.46 -0.02 -0.11
CA ASP A 26 -7.85 -1.18 -0.92
C ASP A 26 -7.07 -2.43 -0.50
N HIS A 27 -5.78 -2.26 -0.20
CA HIS A 27 -4.94 -3.32 0.35
C HIS A 27 -5.48 -3.86 1.68
N LEU A 28 -5.75 -2.99 2.65
CA LEU A 28 -6.24 -3.40 3.97
C LEU A 28 -7.61 -4.09 3.86
N ALA A 29 -8.53 -3.56 3.06
CA ALA A 29 -9.84 -4.15 2.84
C ALA A 29 -9.76 -5.51 2.12
N GLY A 30 -8.89 -5.64 1.12
CA GLY A 30 -8.66 -6.88 0.40
C GLY A 30 -8.06 -7.97 1.29
N VAL A 31 -7.00 -7.65 2.05
CA VAL A 31 -6.39 -8.57 3.02
C VAL A 31 -7.39 -9.00 4.07
N ALA A 32 -8.16 -8.07 4.63
CA ALA A 32 -9.16 -8.39 5.64
C ALA A 32 -10.26 -9.32 5.09
N THR A 33 -10.73 -9.09 3.86
CA THR A 33 -11.71 -9.95 3.19
C THR A 33 -11.19 -11.38 3.01
N ILE A 34 -9.96 -11.54 2.51
CA ILE A 34 -9.34 -12.85 2.29
C ILE A 34 -9.10 -13.57 3.63
N ALA A 35 -8.57 -12.86 4.63
CA ALA A 35 -8.30 -13.40 5.96
C ALA A 35 -9.59 -13.87 6.65
N THR A 36 -10.67 -13.09 6.51
CA THR A 36 -12.02 -13.47 6.98
C THR A 36 -12.45 -14.80 6.37
N GLY A 37 -12.29 -14.96 5.05
CA GLY A 37 -12.63 -16.19 4.34
C GLY A 37 -11.89 -17.42 4.87
N PHE A 38 -10.58 -17.31 5.10
CA PHE A 38 -9.78 -18.40 5.67
C PHE A 38 -10.13 -18.73 7.13
N ALA A 39 -10.41 -17.72 7.95
CA ALA A 39 -10.68 -17.93 9.38
C ALA A 39 -12.13 -18.34 9.69
N SER A 40 -13.03 -18.23 8.71
CA SER A 40 -14.46 -18.54 8.90
C SER A 40 -14.72 -19.99 9.29
N GLU A 41 -13.98 -20.95 8.71
CA GLU A 41 -14.11 -22.37 9.05
C GLU A 41 -13.75 -22.67 10.52
N PHE A 42 -12.92 -21.82 11.13
CA PHE A 42 -12.49 -21.94 12.52
C PHE A 42 -13.31 -21.06 13.49
N GLY A 43 -14.36 -20.39 13.00
CA GLY A 43 -15.19 -19.49 13.81
C GLY A 43 -14.50 -18.20 14.25
N ASN A 44 -13.41 -17.78 13.58
CA ASN A 44 -12.60 -16.61 13.94
C ASN A 44 -12.59 -15.53 12.83
N ALA A 45 -13.66 -15.47 12.04
CA ALA A 45 -13.79 -14.56 10.90
C ALA A 45 -13.64 -13.08 11.30
N ASP A 46 -14.23 -12.68 12.43
CA ASP A 46 -14.21 -11.33 12.99
C ASP A 46 -12.80 -10.90 13.43
N TRP A 47 -12.08 -11.78 14.14
CA TRP A 47 -10.70 -11.55 14.54
C TRP A 47 -9.78 -11.40 13.33
N ALA A 48 -9.96 -12.22 12.30
CA ALA A 48 -9.15 -12.15 11.08
C ALA A 48 -9.46 -10.90 10.24
N MET A 49 -10.73 -10.48 10.18
CA MET A 49 -11.12 -9.20 9.58
C MET A 49 -10.40 -8.04 10.28
N ALA A 50 -10.49 -7.98 11.61
CA ALA A 50 -9.86 -6.93 12.41
C ALA A 50 -8.33 -6.94 12.24
N ALA A 51 -7.70 -8.12 12.31
CA ALA A 51 -6.27 -8.25 12.09
C ALA A 51 -5.86 -7.77 10.69
N GLY A 52 -6.59 -8.17 9.64
CA GLY A 52 -6.30 -7.74 8.27
C GLY A 52 -6.41 -6.23 8.07
N LEU A 53 -7.44 -5.60 8.64
CA LEU A 53 -7.61 -4.14 8.58
C LEU A 53 -6.52 -3.37 9.34
N LEU A 54 -6.00 -3.93 10.43
CA LEU A 54 -5.09 -3.22 11.33
C LEU A 54 -3.60 -3.51 11.08
N HIS A 55 -3.26 -4.62 10.42
CA HIS A 55 -1.88 -5.11 10.37
C HIS A 55 -0.88 -4.07 9.84
N ASP A 56 -1.30 -3.28 8.85
CA ASP A 56 -0.47 -2.27 8.17
C ASP A 56 -0.98 -0.84 8.41
N LEU A 57 -1.84 -0.61 9.42
CA LEU A 57 -2.38 0.72 9.71
C LEU A 57 -1.28 1.78 9.93
N GLY A 58 -0.13 1.36 10.46
CA GLY A 58 1.05 2.20 10.63
C GLY A 58 1.56 2.83 9.32
N LYS A 59 1.23 2.26 8.16
CA LYS A 59 1.60 2.83 6.85
C LYS A 59 0.91 4.16 6.55
N TYR A 60 -0.17 4.54 7.24
CA TYR A 60 -0.72 5.89 7.14
C TYR A 60 0.18 6.98 7.74
N ASN A 61 1.23 6.62 8.48
CA ASN A 61 2.21 7.58 8.97
C ASN A 61 2.91 8.28 7.78
N PRO A 62 2.92 9.63 7.71
CA PRO A 62 3.56 10.36 6.63
C PRO A 62 5.03 9.99 6.41
N ARG A 63 5.79 9.78 7.49
CA ARG A 63 7.21 9.36 7.37
C ARG A 63 7.36 7.98 6.76
N TRP A 64 6.40 7.09 7.00
CA TRP A 64 6.40 5.77 6.39
C TRP A 64 6.04 5.84 4.91
N GLN A 65 5.09 6.70 4.53
CA GLN A 65 4.78 6.98 3.12
C GLN A 65 5.98 7.55 2.37
N ASP A 66 6.72 8.49 2.98
CA ASP A 66 7.97 9.01 2.42
C ASP A 66 9.02 7.90 2.24
N TYR A 67 9.16 7.02 3.24
CA TYR A 67 10.06 5.88 3.17
C TYR A 67 9.70 4.91 2.03
N ILE A 68 8.41 4.55 1.87
CA ILE A 68 7.96 3.68 0.77
C ILE A 68 8.31 4.30 -0.58
N ARG A 69 8.06 5.60 -0.76
CA ARG A 69 8.28 6.30 -2.04
C ARG A 69 9.76 6.42 -2.39
N LYS A 70 10.62 6.70 -1.40
CA LYS A 70 12.08 6.79 -1.59
C LYS A 70 12.73 5.43 -1.84
N SER A 71 12.31 4.40 -1.10
CA SER A 71 12.93 3.06 -1.18
C SER A 71 12.64 2.34 -2.49
N ASN A 72 11.60 2.77 -3.21
CA ASN A 72 11.27 2.26 -4.54
C ASN A 72 11.83 3.20 -5.62
N GLY A 73 13.12 3.54 -5.55
CA GLY A 73 13.85 4.18 -6.66
C GLY A 73 13.40 5.60 -7.03
N ASP A 74 12.95 6.38 -6.04
CA ASP A 74 12.48 7.75 -6.21
C ASP A 74 11.50 7.92 -7.39
N TYR A 75 10.23 7.60 -7.15
CA TYR A 75 9.06 7.99 -7.98
C TYR A 75 9.02 9.52 -8.30
N LEU A 76 10.02 10.30 -7.86
CA LEU A 76 10.07 11.75 -7.77
C LEU A 76 11.28 12.41 -8.42
N GLU A 77 12.22 11.66 -9.01
CA GLU A 77 13.10 12.30 -9.98
C GLU A 77 12.29 12.51 -11.27
N ASP A 78 11.62 13.66 -11.35
CA ASP A 78 11.56 14.34 -12.63
C ASP A 78 13.02 14.40 -13.08
N SER A 79 13.36 13.69 -14.16
CA SER A 79 14.67 13.86 -14.79
C SER A 79 14.69 15.25 -15.41
N ASP A 80 14.94 16.25 -14.56
CA ASP A 80 15.31 17.59 -14.96
C ASP A 80 16.70 17.47 -15.58
N GLY A 81 16.73 17.02 -16.84
CA GLY A 81 17.94 16.70 -17.59
C GLY A 81 19.03 17.76 -17.44
N GLN A 82 19.95 17.50 -16.52
CA GLN A 82 21.15 18.26 -16.27
C GLN A 82 22.28 17.27 -15.99
N ASP A 83 22.66 16.58 -17.07
CA ASP A 83 23.93 15.90 -17.25
C ASP A 83 24.51 16.38 -18.59
#